data_AF-A0A6M2F585-F1
#
_entry.id   AF-A0A6M2F585-F1
#
_cell.length_a   1.000
_cell.length_b   1.000
_cell.length_c   1.000
_cell.angle_alpha   90.00
_cell.angle_beta   90.00
_cell.angle_gamma   90.00
#
_symmetry.space_group_name_H-M   'P 1'
#
loop_
_entity.id
_entity.type
_entity.pdbx_description
1 polymer ?
#
loop_
_entity_poly.entity_id
_entity_poly.type
_entity_poly.pdbx_seq_one_letter_code
_entity_poly.pdbx_strand_id
1 'polypeptide(L)'
;MAAIAAILSSIPSSSSSSKFSKYQSHPSAPPPCRVVCRGGSQPPPPVTTDFQFALHDALDSSGINTTHAREARQNFMSQIKRLSSIEREISISINRRVDLAKTALYIAAEDDSLISHSSVALPVDAFIERLDDLSMGFCTNNSSALKSSPEMLLDSLEKFLYVKKGFRRSTMKSRLEPRSLYLHSVLTHRSGSAVMLALIYSEILKTLRLWSLLDFDCEIFFPHDRYGLPRGYHKQKSAESDHPHILTVQTLLEEVSCVIFCCHGRAYN
;
A
#
# COMPACT_ATOMS: atom_id res chain seq x y z
N MET A 1 23.35 -1.98 -74.05
CA MET A 1 22.20 -2.46 -73.27
C MET A 1 22.07 -1.57 -72.03
N ALA A 2 21.00 -0.77 -72.00
CA ALA A 2 20.43 0.01 -70.89
C ALA A 2 21.39 0.54 -69.79
N ALA A 3 21.76 1.82 -69.73
CA ALA A 3 20.96 3.03 -69.44
C ALA A 3 21.21 3.55 -68.00
N ILE A 4 21.82 4.74 -67.94
CA ILE A 4 21.44 5.91 -67.11
C ILE A 4 21.64 5.74 -65.58
N ALA A 5 22.74 6.23 -64.98
CA ALA A 5 23.06 7.62 -64.58
C ALA A 5 22.29 8.14 -63.35
N ALA A 6 23.03 8.55 -62.31
CA ALA A 6 22.83 9.69 -61.39
C ALA A 6 23.58 9.41 -60.06
N ILE A 7 24.74 10.03 -59.82
CA ILE A 7 24.96 11.33 -59.16
C ILE A 7 24.94 11.25 -57.62
N LEU A 8 26.11 11.63 -57.09
CA LEU A 8 26.51 11.95 -55.72
C LEU A 8 25.44 12.64 -54.87
N SER A 9 25.44 12.39 -53.55
CA SER A 9 25.95 13.37 -52.57
C SER A 9 25.61 13.00 -51.09
N SER A 10 26.65 13.15 -50.26
CA SER A 10 26.69 13.59 -48.85
C SER A 10 25.52 13.30 -47.88
N ILE A 11 25.89 12.62 -46.80
CA ILE A 11 25.14 12.48 -45.54
C ILE A 11 25.16 13.81 -44.77
N PRO A 12 24.00 14.36 -44.35
CA PRO A 12 23.93 15.33 -43.27
C PRO A 12 23.35 14.70 -42.00
N SER A 13 24.01 15.03 -40.89
CA SER A 13 23.54 14.97 -39.52
C SER A 13 22.17 15.64 -39.35
N SER A 14 21.22 14.96 -38.72
CA SER A 14 19.96 15.56 -38.27
C SER A 14 19.82 15.40 -36.75
N SER A 15 19.93 16.54 -36.09
CA SER A 15 19.45 16.81 -34.74
C SER A 15 17.92 16.68 -34.70
N SER A 16 17.37 15.83 -33.84
CA SER A 16 15.94 15.81 -33.54
C SER A 16 15.69 16.41 -32.15
N SER A 17 15.11 17.61 -32.17
CA SER A 17 14.56 18.31 -31.01
C SER A 17 13.43 17.50 -30.38
N SER A 18 13.55 17.10 -29.11
CA SER A 18 12.43 16.57 -28.35
C SER A 18 11.50 17.71 -27.96
N LYS A 19 10.32 17.75 -28.59
CA LYS A 19 9.25 18.70 -28.26
C LYS A 19 8.66 18.33 -26.90
N PHE A 20 8.93 19.15 -25.89
CA PHE A 20 8.16 19.17 -24.64
C PHE A 20 6.69 19.46 -24.97
N SER A 21 5.83 18.47 -24.79
CA SER A 21 4.39 18.66 -24.82
C SER A 21 3.94 19.28 -23.49
N LYS A 22 3.41 20.50 -23.56
CA LYS A 22 2.69 21.16 -22.45
C LYS A 22 1.46 20.33 -22.10
N TYR A 23 1.46 19.68 -20.94
CA TYR A 23 0.25 19.13 -20.36
C TYR A 23 -0.65 20.27 -19.86
N GLN A 24 -1.79 20.47 -20.53
CA GLN A 24 -2.90 21.23 -19.99
C GLN A 24 -3.52 20.41 -18.84
N SER A 25 -3.43 20.96 -17.63
CA SER A 25 -4.07 20.44 -16.43
C SER A 25 -5.58 20.69 -16.47
N HIS A 26 -6.35 19.63 -16.71
CA HIS A 26 -7.79 19.61 -16.41
C HIS A 26 -7.99 19.15 -14.95
N PRO A 27 -8.93 19.76 -14.19
CA PRO A 27 -9.19 19.37 -12.81
C PRO A 27 -9.74 17.94 -12.76
N SER A 28 -8.97 17.03 -12.18
CA SER A 28 -9.39 15.64 -11.97
C SER A 28 -10.55 15.61 -10.98
N ALA A 29 -11.64 14.96 -11.37
CA ALA A 29 -12.79 14.72 -10.50
C ALA A 29 -12.35 14.00 -9.20
N PRO A 30 -12.92 14.34 -8.03
CA PRO A 30 -12.55 13.69 -6.78
C PRO A 30 -12.92 12.19 -6.80
N PRO A 31 -12.16 11.33 -6.09
CA PRO A 31 -12.48 9.91 -5.98
C PRO A 31 -13.86 9.72 -5.31
N PRO A 32 -14.65 8.72 -5.72
CA PRO A 32 -16.07 8.60 -5.36
C PRO A 32 -16.31 8.05 -3.93
N CYS A 33 -15.32 8.08 -3.04
CA CYS A 33 -15.42 7.56 -1.68
C CYS A 33 -14.73 8.50 -0.67
N ARG A 34 -15.15 9.77 -0.60
CA ARG A 34 -15.04 10.52 0.66
C ARG A 34 -16.36 10.34 1.41
N VAL A 35 -16.43 9.32 2.26
CA VAL A 35 -17.49 9.26 3.28
C VAL A 35 -17.16 10.35 4.29
N VAL A 36 -17.90 11.45 4.25
CA VAL A 36 -17.92 12.41 5.35
C VAL A 36 -18.77 11.79 6.43
N CYS A 37 -18.14 11.20 7.45
CA CYS A 37 -18.82 10.90 8.69
C CYS A 37 -19.27 12.23 9.31
N ARG A 38 -20.54 12.62 9.11
CA ARG A 38 -21.17 13.68 9.90
C ARG A 38 -21.34 13.15 11.32
N GLY A 39 -20.30 13.29 12.13
CA GLY A 39 -20.42 13.21 13.58
C GLY A 39 -21.31 14.35 14.06
N GLY A 40 -22.36 14.03 14.81
CA GLY A 40 -23.24 15.02 15.42
C GLY A 40 -22.45 16.02 16.28
N SER A 41 -22.96 17.24 16.33
CA SER A 41 -22.40 18.41 17.02
C SER A 41 -22.37 18.22 18.54
N GLN A 42 -21.47 17.39 19.06
CA GLN A 42 -21.15 17.35 20.48
C GLN A 42 -19.65 17.56 20.70
N PRO A 43 -19.25 18.34 21.73
CA PRO A 43 -17.85 18.48 22.08
C PRO A 43 -17.26 17.11 22.42
N PRO A 44 -16.00 16.84 22.01
CA PRO A 44 -15.39 15.53 22.22
C PRO A 44 -15.37 15.23 23.73
N PRO A 45 -15.89 14.07 24.17
CA PRO A 45 -15.77 13.65 25.56
C PRO A 45 -14.29 13.49 25.92
N PRO A 46 -13.92 13.63 27.21
CA PRO A 46 -12.56 13.37 27.67
C PRO A 46 -12.14 11.97 27.22
N VAL A 47 -10.90 11.85 26.72
CA VAL A 47 -10.32 10.61 26.18
C VAL A 47 -10.19 9.58 27.31
N THR A 48 -11.26 8.86 27.60
CA THR A 48 -11.19 7.61 28.34
C THR A 48 -10.63 6.56 27.39
N THR A 49 -9.45 6.02 27.72
CA THR A 49 -8.71 5.02 26.94
C THR A 49 -9.38 3.65 26.84
N ASP A 50 -10.58 3.50 27.40
CA ASP A 50 -11.40 2.31 27.26
C ASP A 50 -12.26 2.42 26.00
N PHE A 51 -11.73 1.86 24.92
CA PHE A 51 -12.48 1.70 23.69
C PHE A 51 -13.60 0.70 23.95
N GLN A 52 -14.84 1.18 23.91
CA GLN A 52 -16.01 0.37 24.16
C GLN A 52 -16.23 -0.59 22.99
N PHE A 53 -16.21 -1.90 23.26
CA PHE A 53 -16.44 -2.96 22.27
C PHE A 53 -17.93 -3.14 21.95
N ALA A 54 -18.69 -2.04 21.86
CA ALA A 54 -20.15 -2.06 21.81
C ALA A 54 -20.73 -2.95 20.70
N LEU A 55 -20.10 -2.96 19.51
CA LEU A 55 -20.50 -3.87 18.43
C LEU A 55 -20.31 -5.34 18.82
N HIS A 56 -19.15 -5.68 19.37
CA HIS A 56 -18.84 -7.04 19.78
C HIS A 56 -19.76 -7.47 20.94
N ASP A 57 -20.05 -6.57 21.88
CA ASP A 57 -20.95 -6.82 23.01
C ASP A 57 -22.38 -7.10 22.52
N ALA A 58 -22.86 -6.35 21.53
CA ALA A 58 -24.17 -6.58 20.92
C ALA A 58 -24.25 -7.91 20.14
N LEU A 59 -23.19 -8.27 19.41
CA LEU A 59 -23.09 -9.52 18.68
C LEU A 59 -23.01 -10.73 19.62
N ASP A 60 -22.17 -10.68 20.66
CA ASP A 60 -22.10 -11.71 21.71
C ASP A 60 -23.44 -11.89 22.42
N SER A 61 -24.12 -10.79 22.74
CA SER A 61 -25.46 -10.82 23.35
C SER A 61 -26.52 -11.44 22.43
N SER A 62 -26.26 -11.44 21.12
CA SER A 62 -27.09 -12.09 20.10
C SER A 62 -26.67 -13.53 19.82
N GLY A 63 -25.71 -14.08 20.59
CA GLY A 63 -25.22 -15.45 20.47
C GLY A 63 -24.15 -15.66 19.39
N ILE A 64 -23.63 -14.59 18.78
CA ILE A 64 -22.53 -14.66 17.81
C ILE A 64 -21.21 -14.66 18.59
N ASN A 65 -20.37 -15.68 18.41
CA ASN A 65 -19.07 -15.73 19.06
C ASN A 65 -18.13 -14.65 18.48
N THR A 66 -17.74 -13.66 19.29
CA THR A 66 -16.80 -12.60 18.88
C THR A 66 -15.39 -12.75 19.42
N THR A 67 -15.03 -13.91 19.99
CA THR A 67 -13.71 -14.12 20.64
C THR A 67 -12.54 -13.71 19.75
N HIS A 68 -12.49 -14.23 18.52
CA HIS A 68 -11.41 -13.94 17.56
C HIS A 68 -11.45 -12.49 17.07
N ALA A 69 -12.64 -11.93 16.84
CA ALA A 69 -12.80 -10.53 16.45
C ALA A 69 -12.27 -9.58 17.55
N ARG A 70 -12.58 -9.85 18.82
CA ARG A 70 -12.10 -9.08 19.96
C ARG A 70 -10.59 -9.16 20.11
N GLU A 71 -10.02 -10.36 19.99
CA GLU A 71 -8.57 -10.56 20.06
C GLU A 71 -7.87 -9.78 18.93
N ALA A 72 -8.34 -9.90 17.70
CA ALA A 72 -7.82 -9.16 16.55
C ALA A 72 -7.90 -7.65 16.78
N ARG A 73 -9.05 -7.15 17.27
CA ARG A 73 -9.24 -5.74 17.60
C ARG A 73 -8.29 -5.24 18.69
N GLN A 74 -8.11 -6.01 19.76
CA GLN A 74 -7.16 -5.69 20.84
C GLN A 74 -5.72 -5.62 20.32
N ASN A 75 -5.33 -6.57 19.48
CA ASN A 75 -4.01 -6.60 18.88
C ASN A 75 -3.79 -5.42 17.92
N PHE A 76 -4.78 -5.09 17.09
CA PHE A 76 -4.77 -3.86 16.29
C PHE A 76 -4.55 -2.62 17.17
N MET A 77 -5.33 -2.49 18.24
CA MET A 77 -5.21 -1.35 19.16
C MET A 77 -3.85 -1.28 19.84
N SER A 78 -3.22 -2.41 20.16
CA SER A 78 -1.87 -2.44 20.72
C SER A 78 -0.84 -1.82 19.77
N GLN A 79 -1.02 -2.00 18.44
CA GLN A 79 -0.18 -1.37 17.42
C GLN A 79 -0.47 0.13 17.32
N ILE A 80 -1.74 0.53 17.30
CA ILE A 80 -2.13 1.94 17.18
C ILE A 80 -1.70 2.77 18.41
N LYS A 81 -1.71 2.19 19.61
CA LYS A 81 -1.23 2.85 20.84
C LYS A 81 0.26 3.24 20.78
N ARG A 82 1.03 2.64 19.87
CA ARG A 82 2.44 2.97 19.65
C ARG A 82 2.64 4.17 18.71
N LEU A 83 1.58 4.70 18.10
CA LEU A 83 1.63 5.88 17.22
C LEU A 83 1.49 7.18 18.00
N SER A 84 2.59 7.94 18.12
CA SER A 84 2.56 9.37 18.43
C SER A 84 2.09 10.19 17.23
N SER A 85 1.86 11.49 17.43
CA SER A 85 1.56 12.44 16.37
C SER A 85 2.63 12.44 15.27
N ILE A 86 3.91 12.31 15.65
CA ILE A 86 5.03 12.29 14.71
C ILE A 86 4.97 11.05 13.83
N GLU A 87 4.79 9.86 14.41
CA GLU A 87 4.78 8.61 13.62
C GLU A 87 3.62 8.51 12.63
N ARG A 88 2.51 9.21 12.90
CA ARG A 88 1.34 9.28 12.02
C ARG A 88 1.64 10.04 10.73
N GLU A 89 2.47 11.07 10.82
CA GLU A 89 2.83 11.95 9.70
C GLU A 89 4.05 11.43 8.91
N ILE A 90 4.81 10.49 9.48
CA ILE A 90 5.96 9.87 8.81
C ILE A 90 5.51 9.00 7.62
N SER A 91 6.30 9.03 6.55
CA SER A 91 6.17 8.13 5.38
C SER A 91 6.18 6.65 5.80
N ILE A 92 5.34 5.84 5.17
CA ILE A 92 5.27 4.40 5.45
C ILE A 92 6.60 3.67 5.22
N SER A 93 7.49 4.17 4.35
CA SER A 93 8.82 3.58 4.10
C SER A 93 9.83 3.84 5.22
N ILE A 94 9.54 4.80 6.11
CA ILE A 94 10.44 5.25 7.17
C ILE A 94 9.95 4.82 8.55
N ASN A 95 8.65 4.56 8.73
CA ASN A 95 8.10 4.17 10.02
C ASN A 95 8.69 2.84 10.52
N ARG A 96 9.34 2.87 11.70
CA ARG A 96 9.90 1.69 12.38
C ARG A 96 9.14 1.28 13.64
N ARG A 97 8.24 2.13 14.12
CA ARG A 97 7.59 1.92 15.43
C ARG A 97 6.36 1.04 15.35
N VAL A 98 5.68 1.03 14.21
CA VAL A 98 4.45 0.28 14.03
C VAL A 98 4.61 -0.70 12.90
N ASP A 99 4.18 -1.92 13.18
CA ASP A 99 4.10 -2.98 12.20
C ASP A 99 2.80 -2.81 11.41
N LEU A 100 2.92 -2.13 10.27
CA LEU A 100 1.77 -1.80 9.41
C LEU A 100 1.19 -3.07 8.78
N ALA A 101 2.01 -4.09 8.52
CA ALA A 101 1.55 -5.38 8.02
C ALA A 101 0.72 -6.12 9.06
N LYS A 102 1.19 -6.25 10.31
CA LYS A 102 0.39 -6.83 11.40
C LYS A 102 -0.87 -6.02 11.62
N THR A 103 -0.78 -4.70 11.59
CA THR A 103 -1.95 -3.83 11.74
C THR A 103 -3.01 -4.12 10.66
N ALA A 104 -2.61 -4.20 9.38
CA ALA A 104 -3.51 -4.56 8.29
C ALA A 104 -4.07 -5.98 8.40
N LEU A 105 -3.28 -6.94 8.89
CA LEU A 105 -3.72 -8.32 9.12
C LEU A 105 -4.68 -8.44 10.30
N TYR A 106 -4.51 -7.67 11.37
CA TYR A 106 -5.45 -7.65 12.49
C TYR A 106 -6.80 -7.06 12.08
N ILE A 107 -6.81 -6.01 11.25
CA ILE A 107 -8.07 -5.51 10.67
C ILE A 107 -8.73 -6.60 9.82
N ALA A 108 -7.95 -7.31 9.00
CA ALA A 108 -8.47 -8.43 8.21
C ALA A 108 -9.00 -9.59 9.08
N ALA A 109 -8.34 -9.89 10.20
CA ALA A 109 -8.74 -10.94 11.13
C ALA A 109 -10.02 -10.59 11.88
N GLU A 110 -10.16 -9.33 12.30
CA GLU A 110 -11.39 -8.81 12.93
C GLU A 110 -12.57 -8.96 11.95
N ASP A 111 -12.41 -8.44 10.74
CA ASP A 111 -13.44 -8.46 9.71
C ASP A 111 -13.81 -9.89 9.25
N ASP A 112 -12.81 -10.75 8.99
CA ASP A 112 -13.04 -12.14 8.62
C ASP A 112 -13.81 -12.89 9.72
N SER A 113 -13.45 -12.69 11.00
CA SER A 113 -14.15 -13.31 12.13
C SER A 113 -15.60 -12.84 12.24
N LEU A 114 -15.88 -11.56 11.96
CA LEU A 114 -17.23 -11.00 12.06
C LEU A 114 -18.12 -11.44 10.90
N ILE A 115 -17.59 -11.57 9.69
CA ILE A 115 -18.36 -11.91 8.48
C ILE A 115 -18.57 -13.41 8.35
N SER A 116 -17.50 -14.20 8.54
CA SER A 116 -17.53 -15.63 8.26
C SER A 116 -18.08 -16.45 9.43
N HIS A 117 -18.15 -15.85 10.63
CA HIS A 117 -18.38 -16.55 11.89
C HIS A 117 -17.44 -17.77 12.07
N SER A 118 -16.24 -17.71 11.47
CA SER A 118 -15.26 -18.78 11.51
C SER A 118 -14.84 -19.07 12.95
N SER A 119 -14.78 -20.36 13.30
CA SER A 119 -14.19 -20.84 14.54
C SER A 119 -12.64 -20.82 14.51
N VAL A 120 -12.06 -20.62 13.33
CA VAL A 120 -10.61 -20.61 13.08
C VAL A 120 -10.16 -19.17 12.85
N ALA A 121 -9.21 -18.72 13.67
CA ALA A 121 -8.59 -17.40 13.52
C ALA A 121 -7.75 -17.30 12.25
N LEU A 122 -7.71 -16.11 11.66
CA LEU A 122 -6.77 -15.79 10.58
C LEU A 122 -5.32 -15.95 11.10
N PRO A 123 -4.46 -16.75 10.43
CA PRO A 123 -3.10 -17.02 10.91
C PRO A 123 -2.16 -15.84 10.61
N VAL A 124 -2.26 -14.77 11.40
CA VAL A 124 -1.52 -13.51 11.21
C VAL A 124 -0.02 -13.76 11.07
N ASP A 125 0.59 -14.51 11.98
CA ASP A 125 2.04 -14.74 11.98
C ASP A 125 2.52 -15.50 10.74
N ALA A 126 1.72 -16.43 10.19
CA ALA A 126 2.07 -17.13 8.95
C ALA A 126 2.08 -16.19 7.73
N PHE A 127 1.24 -15.14 7.72
CA PHE A 127 1.27 -14.13 6.67
C PHE A 127 2.41 -13.13 6.84
N ILE A 128 2.87 -12.89 8.07
CA ILE A 128 4.09 -12.12 8.34
C ILE A 128 5.32 -12.89 7.87
N GLU A 129 5.44 -14.17 8.21
CA GLU A 129 6.51 -15.04 7.71
C GLU A 129 6.56 -15.05 6.17
N ARG A 130 5.38 -15.09 5.53
CA ARG A 130 5.30 -14.99 4.06
C ARG A 130 5.81 -13.65 3.50
N LEU A 131 5.67 -12.55 4.23
CA LEU A 131 6.25 -11.24 3.87
C LEU A 131 7.76 -11.23 4.07
N ASP A 132 8.26 -11.85 5.14
CA ASP A 132 9.68 -12.00 5.40
C ASP A 132 10.34 -12.86 4.31
N ASP A 133 9.73 -13.98 3.93
CA ASP A 133 10.13 -14.82 2.80
C ASP A 133 10.14 -14.06 1.48
N LEU A 134 9.17 -13.16 1.28
CA LEU A 134 9.13 -12.31 0.09
C LEU A 134 10.34 -11.36 0.05
N SER A 135 10.70 -10.79 1.21
CA SER A 135 11.83 -9.86 1.38
C SER A 135 13.18 -10.58 1.25
N MET A 136 13.33 -11.75 1.86
CA MET A 136 14.48 -12.64 1.66
C MET A 136 14.59 -13.09 0.20
N GLY A 137 13.46 -13.39 -0.42
CA GLY A 137 13.35 -13.69 -1.84
C GLY A 137 13.85 -12.54 -2.72
N PHE A 138 13.65 -11.28 -2.34
CA PHE A 138 14.21 -10.14 -3.08
C PHE A 138 15.74 -10.14 -2.97
N CYS A 139 16.28 -10.26 -1.75
CA CYS A 139 17.72 -10.19 -1.48
C CYS A 139 18.51 -11.30 -2.18
N THR A 140 18.01 -12.53 -2.14
CA THR A 140 18.64 -13.69 -2.78
C THR A 140 18.70 -13.56 -4.30
N ASN A 141 17.67 -12.97 -4.90
CA ASN A 141 17.56 -12.85 -6.36
C ASN A 141 18.23 -11.60 -6.95
N ASN A 142 18.51 -10.59 -6.12
CA ASN A 142 18.98 -9.28 -6.58
C ASN A 142 20.20 -8.82 -5.76
N SER A 143 21.05 -9.75 -5.33
CA SER A 143 22.24 -9.45 -4.52
C SER A 143 23.20 -8.46 -5.19
N SER A 144 23.24 -8.42 -6.52
CA SER A 144 23.98 -7.43 -7.30
C SER A 144 23.35 -6.03 -7.23
N ALA A 145 22.02 -5.94 -7.27
CA ALA A 145 21.29 -4.67 -7.18
C ALA A 145 21.42 -4.01 -5.80
N LEU A 146 21.62 -4.81 -4.73
CA LEU A 146 21.89 -4.29 -3.39
C LEU A 146 23.17 -3.43 -3.29
N LYS A 147 24.09 -3.58 -4.26
CA LYS A 147 25.34 -2.80 -4.34
C LYS A 147 25.29 -1.74 -5.45
N SER A 148 24.12 -1.52 -6.04
CA SER A 148 23.93 -0.59 -7.16
C SER A 148 23.47 0.79 -6.68
N SER A 149 23.27 1.73 -7.61
CA SER A 149 22.73 3.04 -7.25
C SER A 149 21.30 2.92 -6.68
N PRO A 150 20.83 3.90 -5.90
CA PRO A 150 19.47 3.91 -5.35
C PRO A 150 18.40 3.62 -6.40
N GLU A 151 18.52 4.22 -7.58
CA GLU A 151 17.57 4.09 -8.69
C GLU A 151 17.55 2.65 -9.25
N MET A 152 18.74 2.05 -9.38
CA MET A 152 18.88 0.67 -9.89
C MET A 152 18.35 -0.36 -8.88
N LEU A 153 18.52 -0.12 -7.58
CA LEU A 153 17.95 -0.95 -6.52
C LEU A 153 16.42 -0.91 -6.55
N LEU A 154 15.84 0.31 -6.63
CA LEU A 154 14.40 0.52 -6.66
C LEU A 154 13.75 -0.06 -7.93
N ASP A 155 14.37 0.12 -9.10
CA ASP A 155 13.94 -0.51 -10.36
C ASP A 155 14.01 -2.04 -10.28
N SER A 156 15.04 -2.59 -9.64
CA SER A 156 15.16 -4.04 -9.42
C SER A 156 14.06 -4.56 -8.49
N LEU A 157 13.67 -3.79 -7.46
CA LEU A 157 12.56 -4.12 -6.58
C LEU A 157 11.22 -4.11 -7.33
N GLU A 158 10.98 -3.11 -8.19
CA GLU A 158 9.79 -3.06 -9.05
C GLU A 158 9.71 -4.27 -9.98
N LYS A 159 10.80 -4.60 -10.68
CA LYS A 159 10.88 -5.79 -11.54
C LYS A 159 10.67 -7.07 -10.75
N PHE A 160 11.27 -7.18 -9.57
CA PHE A 160 11.08 -8.33 -8.72
C PHE A 160 9.62 -8.50 -8.29
N LEU A 161 9.00 -7.44 -7.78
CA LEU A 161 7.65 -7.50 -7.20
C LEU A 161 6.58 -7.69 -8.29
N TYR A 162 6.64 -6.88 -9.35
CA TYR A 162 5.56 -6.81 -10.34
C TYR A 162 5.75 -7.77 -11.51
N VAL A 163 6.99 -8.01 -11.94
CA VAL A 163 7.27 -8.93 -13.05
C VAL A 163 7.53 -10.34 -12.53
N LYS A 164 8.53 -10.53 -11.66
CA LYS A 164 8.95 -11.86 -11.22
C LYS A 164 7.97 -12.50 -10.23
N LYS A 165 7.45 -11.74 -9.27
CA LYS A 165 6.46 -12.22 -8.28
C LYS A 165 5.01 -12.01 -8.74
N GLY A 166 4.80 -11.30 -9.86
CA GLY A 166 3.50 -11.18 -10.53
C GLY A 166 2.45 -10.39 -9.76
N PHE A 167 2.86 -9.55 -8.79
CA PHE A 167 1.93 -8.66 -8.12
C PHE A 167 1.37 -7.65 -9.12
N ARG A 168 0.05 -7.47 -9.12
CA ARG A 168 -0.64 -6.57 -10.05
C ARG A 168 -1.80 -5.85 -9.39
N ARG A 169 -2.22 -4.78 -10.02
CA ARG A 169 -3.39 -3.99 -9.59
C ARG A 169 -4.68 -4.77 -9.86
N SER A 170 -5.56 -4.83 -8.87
CA SER A 170 -6.93 -5.32 -9.06
C SER A 170 -7.68 -4.44 -10.08
N THR A 171 -8.38 -5.08 -11.03
CA THR A 171 -9.12 -4.39 -12.10
C THR A 171 -10.52 -3.98 -11.63
N MET A 172 -11.19 -3.04 -12.32
CA MET A 172 -12.53 -2.59 -11.92
C MET A 172 -13.59 -3.70 -11.84
N LYS A 173 -13.45 -4.80 -12.58
CA LYS A 173 -14.35 -5.98 -12.44
C LYS A 173 -14.16 -6.71 -11.11
N SER A 174 -12.96 -6.64 -10.52
CA SER A 174 -12.58 -7.15 -9.20
C SER A 174 -12.75 -6.09 -8.08
N ARG A 175 -13.29 -4.90 -8.38
CA ARG A 175 -13.64 -3.89 -7.36
C ARG A 175 -14.81 -4.35 -6.47
N LEU A 176 -15.56 -5.36 -6.91
CA LEU A 176 -16.54 -6.10 -6.12
C LEU A 176 -15.91 -7.24 -5.31
N GLU A 177 -14.62 -7.52 -5.48
CA GLU A 177 -13.92 -8.60 -4.80
C GLU A 177 -13.19 -8.05 -3.57
N PRO A 178 -13.72 -8.29 -2.35
CA PRO A 178 -13.15 -7.75 -1.11
C PRO A 178 -11.72 -8.23 -0.88
N ARG A 179 -11.34 -9.37 -1.49
CA ARG A 179 -10.01 -9.99 -1.38
C ARG A 179 -8.87 -9.06 -1.81
N SER A 180 -9.10 -8.14 -2.74
CA SER A 180 -8.05 -7.20 -3.17
C SER A 180 -7.71 -6.13 -2.12
N LEU A 181 -8.48 -6.07 -1.03
CA LEU A 181 -8.43 -5.06 0.01
C LEU A 181 -7.72 -5.55 1.27
N TYR A 182 -7.56 -6.88 1.44
CA TYR A 182 -6.91 -7.47 2.60
C TYR A 182 -5.52 -8.02 2.26
N LEU A 183 -4.54 -7.72 3.12
CA LEU A 183 -3.15 -8.09 2.91
C LEU A 183 -2.96 -9.60 2.69
N HIS A 184 -3.59 -10.44 3.52
CA HIS A 184 -3.49 -11.90 3.44
C HIS A 184 -3.93 -12.43 2.06
N SER A 185 -4.99 -11.84 1.50
CA SER A 185 -5.55 -12.20 0.20
C SER A 185 -4.65 -11.71 -0.93
N VAL A 186 -4.10 -10.51 -0.83
CA VAL A 186 -3.15 -9.96 -1.82
C VAL A 186 -1.85 -10.77 -1.87
N LEU A 187 -1.31 -11.18 -0.73
CA LEU A 187 -0.12 -12.03 -0.66
C LEU A 187 -0.31 -13.39 -1.32
N THR A 188 -1.53 -13.91 -1.30
CA THR A 188 -1.90 -15.20 -1.89
C THR A 188 -2.16 -15.07 -3.39
N HIS A 189 -3.03 -14.15 -3.79
CA HIS A 189 -3.52 -14.04 -5.17
C HIS A 189 -2.69 -13.11 -6.06
N ARG A 190 -1.74 -12.38 -5.46
CA ARG A 190 -0.87 -11.40 -6.14
C ARG A 190 -1.66 -10.32 -6.87
N SER A 191 -2.87 -10.01 -6.40
CA SER A 191 -3.77 -9.01 -6.97
C SER A 191 -4.33 -8.15 -5.83
N GLY A 192 -4.08 -6.84 -5.85
CA GLY A 192 -4.42 -5.96 -4.74
C GLY A 192 -4.66 -4.50 -5.11
N SER A 193 -5.15 -3.73 -4.14
CA SER A 193 -5.28 -2.27 -4.21
C SER A 193 -3.93 -1.55 -4.16
N ALA A 194 -3.89 -0.23 -4.43
CA ALA A 194 -2.65 0.57 -4.36
C ALA A 194 -2.07 0.49 -2.96
N VAL A 195 -2.97 0.62 -1.99
CA VAL A 195 -2.70 0.65 -0.57
C VAL A 195 -2.00 -0.65 -0.16
N MET A 196 -2.57 -1.80 -0.52
CA MET A 196 -1.97 -3.10 -0.19
C MET A 196 -0.64 -3.33 -0.91
N LEU A 197 -0.54 -2.93 -2.18
CA LEU A 197 0.72 -3.06 -2.93
C LEU A 197 1.81 -2.12 -2.36
N ALA A 198 1.44 -0.91 -1.92
CA ALA A 198 2.35 0.06 -1.33
C ALA A 198 2.82 -0.41 0.05
N LEU A 199 1.91 -1.02 0.83
CA LEU A 199 2.24 -1.67 2.09
C LEU A 199 3.27 -2.77 1.86
N ILE A 200 3.03 -3.72 0.96
CA ILE A 200 3.98 -4.80 0.65
C ILE A 200 5.33 -4.23 0.19
N TYR A 201 5.33 -3.23 -0.69
CA TYR A 201 6.53 -2.56 -1.15
C TYR A 201 7.31 -1.93 0.02
N SER A 202 6.60 -1.25 0.93
CA SER A 202 7.20 -0.62 2.10
C SER A 202 7.80 -1.62 3.09
N GLU A 203 7.17 -2.78 3.29
CA GLU A 203 7.70 -3.80 4.19
C GLU A 203 9.03 -4.38 3.67
N ILE A 204 9.14 -4.61 2.35
CA ILE A 204 10.42 -5.04 1.77
C ILE A 204 11.51 -3.98 2.00
N LEU A 205 11.20 -2.68 1.77
CA LEU A 205 12.15 -1.59 2.02
C LEU A 205 12.55 -1.47 3.49
N LYS A 206 11.59 -1.62 4.42
CA LYS A 206 11.86 -1.60 5.86
C LYS A 206 12.78 -2.75 6.25
N THR A 207 12.53 -3.95 5.75
CA THR A 207 13.36 -5.13 6.01
C THR A 207 14.79 -4.94 5.49
N LEU A 208 14.95 -4.42 4.27
CA LEU A 208 16.27 -4.06 3.72
C LEU A 208 17.01 -3.06 4.61
N ARG A 209 16.30 -2.04 5.11
CA ARG A 209 16.85 -1.03 6.01
C ARG A 209 17.24 -1.63 7.37
N LEU A 210 16.44 -2.54 7.92
CA LEU A 210 16.77 -3.25 9.17
C LEU A 210 18.02 -4.12 9.02
N TRP A 211 18.22 -4.73 7.86
CA TRP A 211 19.43 -5.49 7.54
C TRP A 211 20.63 -4.63 7.12
N SER A 212 20.52 -3.30 7.21
CA SER A 212 21.56 -2.35 6.78
C SER A 212 21.95 -2.51 5.29
N LEU A 213 21.00 -2.97 4.46
CA LEU A 213 21.13 -3.09 3.00
C LEU A 213 20.55 -1.87 2.26
N LEU A 214 19.97 -0.92 2.99
CA LEU A 214 19.40 0.32 2.46
C LEU A 214 19.97 1.50 3.25
N ASP A 215 20.90 2.23 2.64
CA ASP A 215 21.66 3.34 3.23
C ASP A 215 21.15 4.74 2.85
N PHE A 216 20.13 4.81 1.99
CA PHE A 216 19.49 6.05 1.56
C PHE A 216 18.03 6.15 2.03
N ASP A 217 17.48 7.37 1.97
CA ASP A 217 16.07 7.63 2.25
C ASP A 217 15.22 7.43 1.01
N CYS A 218 14.26 6.52 1.08
CA CYS A 218 13.30 6.29 0.01
C CYS A 218 11.88 6.65 0.46
N GLU A 219 11.09 7.13 -0.48
CA GLU A 219 9.66 7.32 -0.35
C GLU A 219 8.93 6.52 -1.42
N ILE A 220 7.64 6.32 -1.22
CA ILE A 220 6.80 5.56 -2.14
C ILE A 220 5.86 6.54 -2.80
N PHE A 221 5.98 6.66 -4.12
CA PHE A 221 4.99 7.32 -4.95
C PHE A 221 3.71 6.50 -4.93
N PHE A 222 2.62 7.12 -4.44
CA PHE A 222 1.30 6.50 -4.41
C PHE A 222 0.49 6.82 -5.67
N PRO A 223 0.17 5.82 -6.51
CA PRO A 223 -0.63 6.04 -7.71
C PRO A 223 -2.09 6.32 -7.37
N HIS A 224 -2.60 7.46 -7.85
CA HIS A 224 -4.00 7.84 -7.73
C HIS A 224 -4.84 7.42 -8.96
N ASP A 225 -4.19 6.89 -9.99
CA ASP A 225 -4.83 6.40 -11.20
C ASP A 225 -5.28 4.92 -11.05
N ARG A 226 -5.90 4.38 -12.11
CA ARG A 226 -6.51 3.05 -12.08
C ARG A 226 -5.53 1.90 -12.29
N TYR A 227 -4.38 2.18 -12.91
CA TYR A 227 -3.44 1.16 -13.37
C TYR A 227 -2.06 1.30 -12.78
N GLY A 228 -1.73 2.47 -12.23
CA GLY A 228 -0.46 2.73 -11.58
C GLY A 228 -0.17 1.75 -10.46
N LEU A 229 1.11 1.41 -10.39
CA LEU A 229 1.70 0.60 -9.34
C LEU A 229 2.51 1.54 -8.43
N PRO A 230 2.54 1.26 -7.11
CA PRO A 230 3.43 1.95 -6.19
C PRO A 230 4.88 1.84 -6.65
N ARG A 231 5.64 2.93 -6.51
CA ARG A 231 7.04 2.96 -6.93
C ARG A 231 7.88 3.66 -5.89
N GLY A 232 9.05 3.13 -5.61
CA GLY A 232 10.00 3.79 -4.73
C GLY A 232 10.77 4.86 -5.47
N TYR A 233 11.12 5.95 -4.80
CA TYR A 233 12.07 6.94 -5.29
C TYR A 233 13.00 7.38 -4.17
N HIS A 234 14.21 7.79 -4.54
CA HIS A 234 15.19 8.33 -3.61
C HIS A 234 14.79 9.76 -3.23
N LYS A 235 14.59 10.01 -1.93
CA LYS A 235 14.21 11.32 -1.40
C LYS A 235 15.43 12.26 -1.39
N GLN A 236 15.40 13.31 -2.21
CA GLN A 236 16.45 14.34 -2.22
C GLN A 236 16.00 15.57 -1.40
N LYS A 237 16.78 15.96 -0.38
CA LYS A 237 16.44 17.00 0.60
C LYS A 237 16.16 18.42 0.04
N SER A 238 16.44 18.68 -1.24
CA SER A 238 16.36 20.02 -1.86
C SER A 238 15.31 20.16 -2.97
N ALA A 239 14.51 19.12 -3.27
CA ALA A 239 13.41 19.22 -4.22
C ALA A 239 12.14 19.68 -3.48
N GLU A 240 11.84 20.98 -3.54
CA GLU A 240 10.53 21.52 -3.17
C GLU A 240 9.44 20.86 -4.04
N SER A 241 8.82 19.74 -3.62
CA SER A 241 7.51 19.24 -4.12
C SER A 241 7.05 17.84 -3.59
N ASP A 242 7.58 17.24 -2.53
CA ASP A 242 7.16 15.85 -2.18
C ASP A 242 5.74 15.73 -1.54
N HIS A 243 5.08 16.83 -1.17
CA HIS A 243 3.89 16.77 -0.30
C HIS A 243 2.60 16.09 -0.83
N PRO A 244 2.22 16.12 -2.13
CA PRO A 244 0.92 15.57 -2.53
C PRO A 244 0.90 14.05 -2.77
N HIS A 245 2.04 13.35 -2.70
CA HIS A 245 2.14 11.93 -3.09
C HIS A 245 2.76 11.01 -2.03
N ILE A 246 3.17 11.55 -0.87
CA ILE A 246 3.67 10.74 0.24
C ILE A 246 2.51 10.02 0.92
N LEU A 247 2.52 8.69 0.86
CA LEU A 247 1.66 7.86 1.68
C LEU A 247 2.23 7.84 3.12
N THR A 248 1.55 8.53 4.02
CA THR A 248 1.87 8.54 5.46
C THR A 248 1.27 7.33 6.16
N VAL A 249 1.73 7.03 7.38
CA VAL A 249 1.11 5.98 8.19
C VAL A 249 -0.36 6.27 8.46
N GLN A 250 -0.71 7.52 8.77
CA GLN A 250 -2.10 7.89 9.02
C GLN A 250 -2.98 7.67 7.79
N THR A 251 -2.56 8.14 6.62
CA THR A 251 -3.33 7.98 5.38
C THR A 251 -3.44 6.51 4.96
N LEU A 252 -2.39 5.70 5.16
CA LEU A 252 -2.47 4.25 4.96
C LEU A 252 -3.53 3.63 5.88
N LEU A 253 -3.50 3.93 7.19
CA LEU A 253 -4.45 3.37 8.15
C LEU A 253 -5.89 3.79 7.85
N GLU A 254 -6.10 5.04 7.46
CA GLU A 254 -7.39 5.54 7.02
C GLU A 254 -7.88 4.82 5.77
N GLU A 255 -7.02 4.61 4.77
CA GLU A 255 -7.37 3.89 3.55
C GLU A 255 -7.69 2.41 3.83
N VAL A 256 -6.84 1.70 4.61
CA VAL A 256 -7.10 0.30 4.98
C VAL A 256 -8.41 0.18 5.76
N SER A 257 -8.69 1.10 6.67
CA SER A 257 -9.92 1.09 7.47
C SER A 257 -11.16 1.49 6.65
N CYS A 258 -11.09 2.59 5.89
CA CYS A 258 -12.18 3.17 5.11
C CYS A 258 -12.66 2.20 4.01
N VAL A 259 -11.72 1.52 3.37
CA VAL A 259 -12.01 0.52 2.33
C VAL A 259 -12.86 -0.64 2.89
N ILE A 260 -12.63 -1.05 4.13
CA ILE A 260 -13.36 -2.15 4.78
C ILE A 260 -14.77 -1.70 5.20
N PHE A 261 -14.89 -0.52 5.83
CA PHE A 261 -16.20 0.05 6.21
C PHE A 261 -17.08 0.40 5.00
N CYS A 262 -16.50 0.94 3.91
CA CYS A 262 -17.25 1.31 2.71
C CYS A 262 -17.72 0.10 1.88
N CYS A 263 -16.96 -1.00 1.86
CA CYS A 263 -17.37 -2.22 1.15
C CYS A 263 -18.53 -2.92 1.86
N HIS A 264 -18.59 -2.88 3.19
CA HIS A 264 -19.69 -3.45 3.96
C HIS A 264 -20.95 -2.56 3.97
N GLY A 265 -20.81 -1.24 3.97
CA GLY A 265 -21.97 -0.32 3.89
C GLY A 265 -22.81 -0.44 2.61
N ARG A 266 -22.29 -1.08 1.55
CA ARG A 266 -23.05 -1.38 0.31
C ARG A 266 -23.66 -2.79 0.27
N ALA A 267 -23.26 -3.69 1.18
CA ALA A 267 -23.84 -5.04 1.23
C ALA A 267 -25.14 -5.09 2.05
N TYR A 268 -25.46 -4.03 2.79
CA TYR A 268 -26.63 -3.92 3.68
C TYR A 268 -27.62 -2.81 3.29
N ASN A 269 -27.59 -2.32 2.04
CA ASN A 269 -28.63 -1.45 1.46
C ASN A 269 -29.16 -2.03 0.15
#